data_AF-A0A7V9HNG6-F1
#
_entry.id   AF-A0A7V9HNG6-F1
#
_cell.length_a   1.000
_cell.length_b   1.000
_cell.length_c   1.000
_cell.angle_alpha   90.00
_cell.angle_beta   90.00
_cell.angle_gamma   90.00
#
_symmetry.space_group_name_H-M   'P 1'
#
loop_
_entity.id
_entity.type
_entity.pdbx_description
1 polymer ?
#
loop_
_entity_poly.entity_id
_entity_poly.type
_entity_poly.pdbx_seq_one_letter_code
_entity_poly.pdbx_strand_id
1 'polypeptide(L)'
;PEILEGYRSAGELPDDVVIQIGNNGPVYGTEVEAIRRALEGVPNVYLVNVEVPRSWESEVNDELQQAVDSWPEATLIDWHATIAGHIDLTYDGIHLDPEGDALYARMVRDAIVSKQR
;
A
#
# COMPACT_ATOMS: atom_id res chain seq x y z
N PRO A 1 4.70 -6.90 -10.00
CA PRO A 1 6.09 -7.41 -9.95
C PRO A 1 6.98 -6.93 -11.11
N GLU A 2 6.53 -7.07 -12.36
CA GLU A 2 7.37 -6.74 -13.55
C GLU A 2 7.91 -5.30 -13.55
N ILE A 3 7.10 -4.32 -13.16
CA ILE A 3 7.54 -2.92 -13.04
C ILE A 3 8.67 -2.77 -12.01
N LEU A 4 8.55 -3.43 -10.85
CA LEU A 4 9.55 -3.38 -9.78
C LEU A 4 10.86 -4.06 -10.22
N GLU A 5 10.77 -5.18 -10.91
CA GLU A 5 11.93 -5.86 -11.49
C GLU A 5 12.61 -5.01 -12.58
N GLY A 6 11.83 -4.22 -13.33
CA GLY A 6 12.34 -3.22 -14.26
C GLY A 6 13.21 -2.17 -13.57
N TYR A 7 12.69 -1.52 -12.52
CA TYR A 7 13.44 -0.55 -11.73
C TYR A 7 14.67 -1.17 -11.06
N ARG A 8 14.54 -2.39 -10.54
CA ARG A 8 15.65 -3.14 -9.95
C ARG A 8 16.76 -3.40 -10.96
N SER A 9 16.41 -3.89 -12.14
CA SER A 9 17.36 -4.20 -13.21
C SER A 9 18.06 -2.95 -13.75
N ALA A 10 17.39 -1.79 -13.69
CA ALA A 10 17.96 -0.49 -14.06
C ALA A 10 18.80 0.14 -12.94
N GLY A 11 18.76 -0.37 -11.70
CA GLY A 11 19.39 0.27 -10.54
C GLY A 11 18.71 1.57 -10.12
N GLU A 12 17.41 1.69 -10.40
CA GLU A 12 16.61 2.90 -10.21
C GLU A 12 15.58 2.78 -9.06
N LEU A 13 15.70 1.75 -8.21
CA LEU A 13 14.86 1.65 -7.02
C LEU A 13 15.20 2.80 -6.04
N PRO A 14 14.21 3.57 -5.59
CA PRO A 14 14.41 4.63 -4.60
C PRO A 14 14.53 4.03 -3.18
N ASP A 15 14.94 4.88 -2.23
CA ASP A 15 14.99 4.50 -0.81
C ASP A 15 13.60 4.32 -0.19
N ASP A 16 12.59 5.04 -0.70
CA ASP A 16 11.20 5.00 -0.24
C ASP A 16 10.28 4.49 -1.35
N VAL A 17 9.59 3.37 -1.12
CA VAL A 17 8.64 2.78 -2.07
C VAL A 17 7.27 2.59 -1.43
N VAL A 18 6.24 3.21 -2.00
CA VAL A 18 4.84 3.05 -1.59
C VAL A 18 4.12 2.12 -2.56
N ILE A 19 3.42 1.11 -2.05
CA ILE A 19 2.63 0.16 -2.81
C ILE A 19 1.20 0.14 -2.28
N GLN A 20 0.25 0.48 -3.15
CA GLN A 20 -1.17 0.19 -2.96
C GLN A 20 -1.58 -0.92 -3.93
N ILE A 21 -2.13 -2.00 -3.40
CA ILE A 21 -2.59 -3.15 -4.18
C ILE A 21 -3.82 -3.78 -3.51
N GLY A 22 -4.77 -4.28 -4.32
CA GLY A 22 -5.95 -5.01 -3.83
C GLY A 22 -7.32 -4.38 -4.16
N ASN A 23 -7.36 -3.13 -4.62
CA ASN A 23 -8.65 -2.50 -5.01
C ASN A 23 -9.35 -3.25 -6.15
N ASN A 24 -8.57 -3.84 -7.06
CA ASN A 24 -9.05 -4.42 -8.32
C ASN A 24 -9.05 -5.96 -8.34
N GLY A 25 -8.75 -6.60 -7.21
CA GLY A 25 -8.72 -8.05 -7.08
C GLY A 25 -8.07 -8.50 -5.78
N PRO A 26 -8.23 -9.77 -5.40
CA PRO A 26 -7.55 -10.33 -4.24
C PRO A 26 -6.04 -10.21 -4.39
N VAL A 27 -5.35 -10.21 -3.25
CA VAL A 27 -3.89 -10.26 -3.15
C VAL A 27 -3.54 -11.52 -2.39
N TYR A 28 -2.63 -12.32 -2.94
CA TYR A 28 -2.17 -13.56 -2.32
C TYR A 28 -0.74 -13.42 -1.81
N GLY A 29 -0.38 -14.18 -0.78
CA GLY A 29 1.00 -14.18 -0.25
C GLY A 29 2.10 -14.46 -1.27
N THR A 30 1.81 -15.17 -2.37
CA THR A 30 2.79 -15.32 -3.47
C THR A 30 3.09 -14.01 -4.19
N GLU A 31 2.12 -13.09 -4.30
CA GLU A 31 2.30 -11.77 -4.90
C GLU A 31 3.05 -10.84 -3.94
N VAL A 32 2.72 -10.89 -2.65
CA VAL A 32 3.44 -10.16 -1.60
C VAL A 32 4.91 -10.59 -1.54
N GLU A 33 5.18 -11.89 -1.58
CA GLU A 33 6.56 -12.41 -1.59
C GLU A 33 7.31 -12.01 -2.87
N ALA A 34 6.63 -11.95 -4.02
CA ALA A 34 7.23 -11.45 -5.26
C ALA A 34 7.57 -9.95 -5.16
N ILE A 35 6.69 -9.15 -4.56
CA ILE A 35 6.96 -7.73 -4.26
C ILE A 35 8.16 -7.59 -3.31
N ARG A 36 8.20 -8.39 -2.24
CA ARG A 36 9.30 -8.40 -1.27
C ARG A 36 10.65 -8.67 -1.92
N ARG A 37 10.73 -9.68 -2.80
CA ARG A 37 11.96 -10.00 -3.54
C ARG A 37 12.37 -8.89 -4.50
N ALA A 38 11.41 -8.30 -5.20
CA ALA A 38 11.68 -7.21 -6.13
C ALA A 38 12.18 -5.94 -5.42
N LEU A 39 11.85 -5.75 -4.14
CA LEU A 39 12.27 -4.63 -3.31
C LEU A 39 13.44 -4.96 -2.36
N GLU A 40 14.14 -6.08 -2.57
CA GLU A 40 15.32 -6.41 -1.78
C GLU A 40 16.36 -5.27 -1.85
N GLY A 41 16.77 -4.76 -0.68
CA GLY A 41 17.71 -3.65 -0.56
C GLY A 41 17.05 -2.26 -0.44
N VAL A 42 15.74 -2.15 -0.63
CA VAL A 42 14.99 -0.90 -0.36
C VAL A 42 14.81 -0.75 1.14
N PRO A 43 15.27 0.36 1.76
CA PRO A 43 15.24 0.53 3.21
C PRO A 43 13.84 0.83 3.74
N ASN A 44 12.98 1.50 2.96
CA ASN A 44 11.64 1.87 3.40
C ASN A 44 10.58 1.43 2.39
N VAL A 45 9.79 0.42 2.78
CA VAL A 45 8.62 -0.02 2.03
C VAL A 45 7.35 0.37 2.80
N TYR A 46 6.36 0.90 2.10
CA TYR A 46 5.08 1.26 2.67
C TYR A 46 3.98 0.51 1.91
N LEU A 47 3.23 -0.33 2.62
CA LEU A 47 2.10 -1.06 2.06
C LEU A 47 0.81 -0.34 2.47
N VAL A 48 -0.04 0.00 1.52
CA VAL A 48 -1.32 0.67 1.77
C VAL A 48 -2.43 -0.38 1.68
N ASN A 49 -3.15 -0.60 2.78
CA ASN A 49 -4.31 -1.49 2.80
C ASN A 49 -5.51 -0.86 2.06
N VAL A 50 -6.62 -1.58 1.94
CA VAL A 50 -7.74 -1.19 1.07
C VAL A 50 -9.04 -1.00 1.85
N GLU A 51 -9.84 -0.03 1.39
CA GLU A 51 -11.27 0.05 1.66
C GLU A 51 -11.95 -0.12 0.30
N VAL A 52 -12.63 -1.24 0.09
CA VAL A 52 -13.38 -1.55 -1.11
C VAL A 52 -14.59 -2.42 -0.76
N PRO A 53 -15.81 -2.10 -1.25
CA PRO A 53 -16.99 -2.92 -1.01
C PRO A 53 -16.96 -4.19 -1.88
N ARG A 54 -16.02 -5.10 -1.57
CA ARG A 54 -15.72 -6.34 -2.30
C ARG A 54 -15.47 -7.46 -1.29
N SER A 55 -15.79 -8.69 -1.67
CA SER A 55 -15.70 -9.85 -0.78
C SER A 55 -14.28 -10.17 -0.32
N TRP A 56 -13.26 -9.69 -1.03
CA TRP A 56 -11.84 -9.96 -0.74
C TRP A 56 -11.16 -8.86 0.08
N GLU A 57 -11.86 -7.80 0.50
CA GLU A 57 -11.26 -6.68 1.26
C GLU A 57 -10.52 -7.17 2.52
N SER A 58 -11.20 -7.96 3.36
CA SER A 58 -10.59 -8.53 4.57
C SER A 58 -9.38 -9.41 4.26
N GLU A 59 -9.47 -10.23 3.20
CA GLU A 59 -8.37 -11.11 2.80
C GLU A 59 -7.12 -10.31 2.39
N VAL A 60 -7.31 -9.23 1.62
CA VAL A 60 -6.22 -8.32 1.24
C VAL A 60 -5.62 -7.65 2.46
N ASN A 61 -6.46 -7.09 3.35
CA ASN A 61 -5.98 -6.37 4.53
C ASN A 61 -5.22 -7.28 5.49
N ASP A 62 -5.69 -8.52 5.68
CA ASP A 62 -5.02 -9.53 6.50
C ASP A 62 -3.68 -9.98 5.90
N GLU A 63 -3.61 -10.15 4.58
CA GLU A 63 -2.36 -10.52 3.89
C GLU A 63 -1.32 -9.39 3.99
N LEU A 64 -1.72 -8.13 3.80
CA LEU A 64 -0.82 -6.98 3.95
C LEU A 64 -0.36 -6.79 5.40
N GLN A 65 -1.21 -7.06 6.39
CA GLN A 65 -0.82 -7.04 7.80
C GLN A 65 0.21 -8.14 8.11
N GLN A 66 -0.02 -9.37 7.67
CA GLN A 66 0.94 -10.47 7.84
C GLN A 66 2.28 -10.19 7.14
N ALA A 67 2.25 -9.49 6.00
CA ALA A 67 3.45 -9.07 5.30
C ALA A 67 4.32 -8.18 6.18
N VAL A 68 3.76 -7.12 6.76
CA VAL A 68 4.54 -6.17 7.59
C VAL A 68 5.01 -6.78 8.90
N ASP A 69 4.28 -7.75 9.45
CA ASP A 69 4.69 -8.47 10.67
C ASP A 69 6.00 -9.28 10.47
N SER A 70 6.30 -9.67 9.23
CA SER A 70 7.48 -10.48 8.88
C SER A 70 8.49 -9.77 7.98
N TRP A 71 8.26 -8.50 7.65
CA TRP A 71 9.08 -7.69 6.74
C TRP A 71 9.51 -6.39 7.45
N PRO A 72 10.71 -6.37 8.08
CA PRO A 72 11.17 -5.25 8.92
C PRO A 72 11.24 -3.89 8.22
N GLU A 73 11.56 -3.88 6.92
CA GLU A 73 11.61 -2.66 6.10
C GLU A 73 10.21 -2.14 5.73
N ALA A 74 9.17 -2.97 5.86
CA ALA A 74 7.81 -2.62 5.49
C ALA A 74 7.02 -1.98 6.66
N THR A 75 6.14 -1.06 6.32
CA THR A 75 5.22 -0.43 7.26
C THR A 75 3.83 -0.34 6.64
N LEU A 76 2.80 -0.68 7.40
CA LEU A 76 1.42 -0.58 6.94
C LEU A 76 0.94 0.87 7.07
N ILE A 77 0.39 1.40 5.99
CA ILE A 77 -0.39 2.63 5.98
C ILE A 77 -1.87 2.21 5.96
N ASP A 78 -2.58 2.53 7.03
CA ASP A 78 -3.96 2.09 7.25
C ASP A 78 -4.98 3.04 6.59
N TRP A 79 -5.13 2.90 5.28
CA TRP A 79 -6.14 3.58 4.50
C TRP A 79 -7.56 3.18 4.92
N HIS A 80 -7.79 1.89 5.16
CA HIS A 80 -9.08 1.33 5.60
C HIS A 80 -9.62 2.10 6.81
N ALA A 81 -8.85 2.20 7.90
CA ALA A 81 -9.28 2.97 9.06
C ALA A 81 -9.38 4.48 8.78
N THR A 82 -8.52 5.02 7.90
CA THR A 82 -8.49 6.45 7.56
C THR A 82 -9.77 6.90 6.84
N ILE A 83 -10.29 6.09 5.90
CA ILE A 83 -11.43 6.46 5.06
C ILE A 83 -12.77 5.95 5.62
N ALA A 84 -12.80 5.00 6.57
CA ALA A 84 -14.03 4.41 7.10
C ALA A 84 -15.08 5.44 7.61
N GLY A 85 -14.63 6.57 8.15
CA GLY A 85 -15.50 7.68 8.60
C GLY A 85 -15.82 8.73 7.53
N HIS A 86 -15.29 8.55 6.33
CA HIS A 86 -15.18 9.54 5.25
C HIS A 86 -15.50 8.92 3.87
N ILE A 87 -16.31 7.85 3.83
CA ILE A 87 -16.72 7.18 2.59
C ILE A 87 -17.50 8.14 1.66
N ASP A 88 -18.07 9.21 2.21
CA ASP A 88 -18.68 10.30 1.46
C ASP A 88 -17.68 11.10 0.60
N LEU A 89 -16.38 11.00 0.87
CA LEU A 89 -15.30 11.55 0.02
C LEU A 89 -14.96 10.64 -1.18
N THR A 90 -15.88 9.76 -1.55
CA THR A 90 -15.77 8.87 -2.72
C THR A 90 -16.99 9.02 -3.60
N TYR A 91 -16.81 8.83 -4.91
CA TYR A 91 -17.91 8.83 -5.87
C TYR A 91 -18.75 7.55 -5.80
N ASP A 92 -18.14 6.41 -5.48
CA ASP A 92 -18.74 5.08 -5.59
C ASP A 92 -18.29 4.08 -4.50
N GLY A 93 -17.71 4.58 -3.40
CA GLY A 93 -17.11 3.75 -2.34
C GLY A 93 -15.69 3.28 -2.65
N ILE A 94 -15.10 3.68 -3.79
CA ILE A 94 -13.72 3.30 -4.18
C ILE A 94 -12.95 4.50 -4.74
N HIS A 95 -13.53 5.20 -5.73
CA HIS A 95 -12.88 6.30 -6.42
C HIS A 95 -13.05 7.58 -5.61
N LEU A 96 -11.92 8.17 -5.21
CA LEU A 96 -11.88 9.37 -4.38
C LEU A 96 -12.36 10.60 -5.15
N ASP A 97 -13.03 11.50 -4.44
CA ASP A 97 -13.22 12.87 -4.89
C ASP A 97 -11.95 13.72 -4.58
N PRO A 98 -11.90 15.01 -4.95
CA PRO A 98 -10.70 15.83 -4.70
C PRO A 98 -10.34 15.99 -3.21
N GLU A 99 -11.31 15.90 -2.30
CA GLU A 99 -11.08 16.00 -0.86
C GLU A 99 -10.54 14.68 -0.31
N GLY A 100 -11.06 13.54 -0.81
CA GLY A 100 -10.55 12.20 -0.60
C GLY A 100 -9.11 12.03 -1.11
N ASP A 101 -8.81 12.51 -2.32
CA ASP A 101 -7.45 12.52 -2.89
C ASP A 101 -6.47 13.26 -1.98
N ALA A 102 -6.90 14.42 -1.46
CA ALA A 102 -6.09 15.21 -0.55
C ALA A 102 -5.90 14.50 0.81
N LEU A 103 -6.90 13.78 1.30
CA LEU A 103 -6.79 12.96 2.52
C LEU A 103 -5.79 11.81 2.32
N TYR A 104 -5.92 11.06 1.22
CA TYR A 104 -5.01 9.97 0.87
C TYR A 104 -3.56 10.46 0.76
N ALA A 105 -3.33 11.54 0.00
CA ALA A 105 -1.99 12.10 -0.19
C ALA A 105 -1.36 12.58 1.13
N ARG A 106 -2.15 13.18 2.03
CA ARG A 106 -1.67 13.59 3.37
C ARG A 106 -1.27 12.38 4.20
N MET A 107 -2.10 11.33 4.23
CA MET A 107 -1.82 10.09 4.96
C MET A 107 -0.49 9.47 4.50
N VAL A 108 -0.30 9.32 3.18
CA VAL A 108 0.94 8.76 2.62
C VAL A 108 2.16 9.63 2.95
N ARG A 109 2.05 10.95 2.77
CA ARG A 109 3.14 11.88 3.12
C ARG A 109 3.51 11.78 4.59
N ASP A 110 2.53 11.73 5.48
CA ASP A 110 2.76 11.73 6.93
C ASP A 110 3.43 10.42 7.39
N ALA A 111 3.11 9.28 6.74
CA ALA A 111 3.79 8.01 6.96
C ALA A 111 5.28 8.08 6.55
N ILE A 112 5.57 8.62 5.37
CA ILE A 112 6.95 8.78 4.88
C ILE A 112 7.76 9.70 5.81
N VAL A 113 7.22 10.87 6.16
CA VAL A 113 7.91 11.85 7.02
C VAL A 113 8.13 11.31 8.43
N SER A 114 7.21 10.49 8.96
CA SER A 114 7.33 9.93 10.32
C SER A 114 8.44 8.87 10.42
N LYS A 115 8.66 8.08 9.36
CA LYS A 115 9.70 7.03 9.33
C LYS A 115 11.12 7.60 9.14
N GLN A 116 11.24 8.80 8.59
CA GLN A 116 12.51 9.52 8.42
C GLN A 116 13.02 10.19 9.70
N ARG A 117 12.24 10.19 10.80
CA ARG A 117 12.62 10.77 12.09
C ARG A 117 13.20 9.72 13.02
#